data_AF-A0A7R9DXY7-F1
#
_entry.id   AF-A0A7R9DXY7-F1
#
_cell.length_a   1.000
_cell.length_b   1.000
_cell.length_c   1.000
_cell.angle_alpha   90.00
_cell.angle_beta   90.00
_cell.angle_gamma   90.00
#
_symmetry.space_group_name_H-M   'P 1'
#
loop_
_entity.id
_entity.type
_entity.pdbx_description
1 polymer ?
#
loop_
_entity_poly.entity_id
_entity_poly.type
_entity_poly.pdbx_seq_one_letter_code
_entity_poly.pdbx_strand_id
1 'polypeptide(L)'
;MCDNSHLSLEFVTRKEDGLLLYNGPIVSPETEEVLVSDFISVELEKGSLRLLLDFGSGTLELKVKTKGSLSDGEWHRIDVLWDTQV
;
A
#
# COMPACT_ATOMS: atom_id res chain seq x y z
N MET A 1 20.51 -11.55 7.54
CA MET A 1 20.05 -10.82 6.36
C MET A 1 18.69 -11.38 6.04
N CYS A 2 17.66 -10.70 6.54
CA CYS A 2 16.26 -11.08 6.35
C CYS A 2 15.78 -10.26 5.15
N ASP A 3 16.07 -10.76 3.95
CA ASP A 3 15.97 -9.96 2.72
C ASP A 3 14.64 -10.20 1.98
N ASN A 4 13.69 -10.91 2.59
CA ASN A 4 12.37 -11.20 2.04
C ASN A 4 11.29 -10.65 2.96
N SER A 5 10.55 -9.66 2.47
CA SER A 5 9.41 -9.12 3.19
C SER A 5 8.11 -9.51 2.48
N HIS A 6 7.10 -9.85 3.29
CA HIS A 6 5.80 -10.30 2.82
C HIS A 6 4.69 -9.63 3.65
N LEU A 7 3.82 -8.89 2.98
CA LEU A 7 2.57 -8.38 3.53
C LEU A 7 1.41 -9.15 2.89
N SER A 8 0.54 -9.71 3.71
CA SER A 8 -0.68 -10.38 3.27
C SER A 8 -1.91 -9.74 3.90
N LEU A 9 -2.90 -9.41 3.08
CA LEU A 9 -4.16 -8.80 3.51
C LEU A 9 -5.33 -9.46 2.77
N GLU A 10 -6.35 -9.86 3.51
CA GLU A 10 -7.62 -10.32 2.94
C GLU A 10 -8.71 -9.28 3.24
N PHE A 11 -9.53 -8.95 2.24
CA PHE A 11 -10.60 -7.97 2.37
C PHE A 11 -11.81 -8.31 1.51
N VAL A 12 -12.95 -7.73 1.85
CA VAL A 12 -14.19 -7.74 1.07
C VAL A 12 -14.82 -6.36 1.15
N THR A 13 -15.23 -5.81 0.01
CA THR A 13 -15.89 -4.49 -0.02
C THR A 13 -16.79 -4.35 -1.24
N ARG A 14 -17.77 -3.44 -1.14
CA ARG A 14 -18.57 -2.94 -2.28
C ARG A 14 -18.24 -1.49 -2.64
N LYS A 15 -17.28 -0.88 -1.95
CA LYS A 15 -16.83 0.49 -2.20
C LYS A 15 -15.67 0.44 -3.19
N GLU A 16 -15.77 1.26 -4.24
CA GLU A 16 -14.76 1.34 -5.30
C GLU A 16 -13.51 2.11 -4.86
N ASP A 17 -13.65 3.02 -3.90
CA ASP A 17 -12.56 3.84 -3.37
C ASP A 17 -12.45 3.65 -1.85
N GLY A 18 -11.23 3.53 -1.35
CA GLY A 18 -10.98 3.45 0.08
C GLY A 18 -9.56 3.02 0.44
N LEU A 19 -9.09 3.49 1.60
CA LEU A 19 -7.83 3.07 2.19
C LEU A 19 -8.00 1.74 2.92
N LEU A 20 -7.21 0.74 2.56
CA LEU A 20 -7.23 -0.58 3.20
C LEU A 20 -6.17 -0.69 4.30
N LEU A 21 -4.98 -0.15 4.07
CA LEU A 21 -3.88 -0.15 5.01
C LEU A 21 -3.02 1.09 4.82
N TYR A 22 -2.66 1.75 5.92
CA TYR A 22 -1.63 2.78 5.94
C TYR A 22 -0.70 2.53 7.11
N ASN A 23 0.61 2.54 6.84
CA ASN A 23 1.63 2.55 7.88
C ASN A 23 2.67 3.61 7.49
N GLY A 24 2.74 4.67 8.28
CA GLY A 24 3.59 5.83 8.05
C GLY A 24 3.31 6.88 9.13
N PRO A 25 3.95 8.06 9.04
CA PRO A 25 3.74 9.14 9.99
C PRO A 25 2.28 9.64 9.96
N ILE A 26 1.66 9.72 11.14
CA ILE A 26 0.29 10.26 11.30
C ILE A 26 0.29 11.67 11.87
N VAL A 27 1.45 12.19 12.26
CA VAL A 27 1.63 13.53 12.85
C VAL A 27 2.55 14.32 11.94
N SER A 28 2.24 15.60 11.74
CA SER A 28 3.17 16.52 11.06
C SER A 28 4.45 16.63 11.89
N PRO A 29 5.63 16.45 11.29
CA PRO A 29 6.89 16.66 12.02
C PRO A 29 6.90 18.07 12.59
N GLU A 30 7.36 18.21 13.84
CA GLU A 30 7.58 19.54 14.42
C GLU A 30 8.62 20.29 13.56
N THR A 31 8.55 21.63 13.57
CA THR A 31 9.21 22.55 12.63
C THR A 31 10.73 22.39 12.44
N GLU A 32 11.38 21.51 13.18
CA GLU A 32 12.83 21.25 13.18
C GLU A 32 13.20 19.78 12.96
N GLU A 33 12.23 18.86 12.81
CA GLU A 33 12.51 17.45 12.55
C GLU A 33 12.65 17.16 11.04
N VAL A 34 13.61 16.29 10.72
CA VAL A 34 13.82 15.81 9.35
C VAL A 34 12.57 15.06 8.90
N LEU A 35 11.98 15.49 7.78
CA LEU A 35 10.90 14.81 7.06
C LEU A 35 11.39 13.44 6.56
N VAL A 36 11.49 12.46 7.45
CA VAL A 36 11.62 11.05 7.09
C VAL A 36 10.22 10.47 7.18
N SER A 37 9.58 10.30 6.04
CA SER A 37 8.24 9.71 5.98
C SER A 37 8.29 8.46 5.13
N ASP A 38 8.96 7.45 5.65
CA ASP A 38 8.79 6.09 5.13
C ASP A 38 7.33 5.70 5.34
N PHE A 39 6.67 5.26 4.28
CA PHE A 39 5.29 4.83 4.38
C PHE A 39 4.94 3.75 3.37
N ILE A 40 3.89 3.01 3.71
CA ILE A 40 3.18 2.10 2.80
C ILE A 40 1.68 2.40 2.87
N SER A 41 1.04 2.51 1.71
CA SER A 41 -0.41 2.62 1.57
C SER A 41 -0.91 1.55 0.60
N VAL A 42 -1.94 0.81 1.02
CA VAL A 42 -2.71 -0.09 0.15
C VAL A 42 -4.11 0.47 0.08
N GLU A 43 -4.55 0.81 -1.13
CA GLU A 43 -5.83 1.48 -1.35
C GLU A 43 -6.53 0.96 -2.61
N LEU A 44 -7.84 1.20 -2.65
CA LEU A 44 -8.65 1.02 -3.84
C LEU A 44 -8.90 2.38 -4.48
N GLU A 45 -8.71 2.44 -5.79
CA GLU A 45 -9.09 3.56 -6.64
C GLU A 45 -9.92 3.02 -7.81
N LYS A 46 -11.21 3.39 -7.87
CA LYS A 46 -12.16 2.93 -8.91
C LYS A 46 -12.19 1.41 -9.05
N GLY A 47 -12.16 0.70 -7.92
CA GLY A 47 -12.18 -0.76 -7.85
C GLY A 47 -10.88 -1.45 -8.24
N SER A 48 -9.82 -0.68 -8.52
CA SER A 48 -8.48 -1.21 -8.82
C SER A 48 -7.56 -1.01 -7.62
N LEU A 49 -6.61 -1.94 -7.43
CA LEU A 49 -5.63 -1.85 -6.35
C LEU A 49 -4.55 -0.82 -6.69
N ARG A 50 -4.25 0.06 -5.74
CA ARG A 50 -3.15 1.01 -5.77
C ARG A 50 -2.26 0.81 -4.53
N LEU A 51 -0.97 0.62 -4.77
CA LEU A 51 0.06 0.49 -3.74
C LEU A 51 0.97 1.73 -3.85
N LEU A 52 1.13 2.44 -2.75
CA LEU A 52 2.11 3.50 -2.58
C LEU A 52 3.15 3.05 -1.56
N LEU A 53 4.42 3.29 -1.85
CA LEU A 53 5.51 2.86 -1.00
C LEU A 53 6.67 3.85 -1.09
N ASP A 54 7.15 4.34 0.05
CA ASP A 54 8.31 5.21 0.16
C ASP A 54 9.20 4.71 1.31
N PHE A 55 10.49 4.53 1.03
CA PHE A 55 11.52 4.15 2.01
C PHE A 55 12.64 5.20 2.07
N GLY A 56 12.32 6.45 1.74
CA GLY A 56 13.23 7.60 1.87
C GLY A 56 13.92 8.02 0.57
N SER A 57 13.68 7.33 -0.55
CA SER A 57 14.19 7.70 -1.88
C SER A 57 13.14 8.30 -2.81
N GLY A 58 11.90 8.45 -2.33
CA GLY A 58 10.76 8.90 -3.11
C GLY A 58 9.71 7.81 -3.32
N THR A 59 8.50 8.24 -3.63
CA THR A 59 7.32 7.39 -3.62
C THR A 59 7.20 6.55 -4.90
N LEU A 60 7.23 5.24 -4.75
CA LEU A 60 6.82 4.27 -5.75
C LEU A 60 5.29 4.17 -5.76
N GLU A 61 4.70 4.26 -6.94
CA GLU A 61 3.27 4.02 -7.15
C GLU A 61 3.07 2.85 -8.11
N LEU A 62 2.31 1.85 -7.66
CA LEU A 62 1.91 0.69 -8.46
C LEU A 62 0.39 0.59 -8.51
N LYS A 63 -0.17 0.66 -9.72
CA LYS A 63 -1.59 0.37 -9.97
C LYS A 63 -1.73 -1.01 -10.61
N VAL A 64 -2.38 -1.93 -9.92
CA VAL A 64 -2.57 -3.30 -10.40
C VAL A 64 -3.92 -3.41 -11.08
N LYS A 65 -3.91 -3.78 -12.37
CA LYS A 65 -5.13 -4.09 -13.11
C LYS A 65 -5.47 -5.55 -12.92
N THR A 66 -6.64 -5.81 -12.35
CA THR A 66 -7.23 -7.14 -12.19
C THR A 66 -8.21 -7.45 -13.32
N LYS A 67 -8.64 -8.71 -13.44
CA LYS A 67 -9.62 -9.13 -14.47
C LYS A 67 -11.01 -8.49 -14.29
N GLY A 68 -11.32 -8.04 -13.07
CA GLY A 68 -12.55 -7.35 -12.69
C GLY A 68 -12.31 -6.43 -11.51
N SER A 69 -13.32 -5.70 -11.08
CA SER A 69 -13.24 -4.81 -9.92
C SER A 69 -13.06 -5.62 -8.63
N LEU A 70 -12.20 -5.14 -7.73
CA LEU A 70 -12.05 -5.70 -6.38
C LEU A 70 -13.15 -5.26 -5.41
N SER A 71 -14.11 -4.46 -5.88
CA SER A 71 -15.29 -4.00 -5.14
C SER A 71 -16.57 -4.79 -5.44
N ASP A 72 -16.44 -6.03 -5.90
CA ASP A 72 -17.57 -6.92 -6.27
C ASP A 72 -18.34 -7.49 -5.06
N GLY A 73 -17.80 -7.35 -3.85
CA GLY A 73 -18.35 -7.91 -2.62
C GLY A 73 -17.97 -9.37 -2.38
N GLU A 74 -16.95 -9.88 -3.08
CA GLU A 74 -16.31 -11.16 -2.83
C GLU A 74 -15.01 -11.00 -2.04
N TRP A 75 -14.50 -12.10 -1.49
CA TRP A 75 -13.23 -12.11 -0.77
C TRP A 75 -12.05 -12.03 -1.74
N HIS A 76 -11.16 -11.08 -1.48
CA HIS A 76 -9.91 -10.90 -2.22
C HIS A 76 -8.73 -10.99 -1.27
N ARG A 77 -7.61 -11.52 -1.78
CA ARG A 77 -6.34 -11.57 -1.07
C ARG A 77 -5.29 -10.79 -1.84
N ILE A 78 -4.55 -9.95 -1.13
CA ILE A 78 -3.40 -9.21 -1.63
C ILE A 78 -2.16 -9.77 -0.94
N ASP A 79 -1.17 -10.18 -1.75
CA ASP A 79 0.17 -10.50 -1.28
C ASP A 79 1.15 -9.51 -1.92
N VAL A 80 1.80 -8.70 -1.08
CA VAL A 80 2.89 -7.81 -1.49
C VAL A 80 4.19 -8.48 -1.06
N LEU A 81 5.04 -8.77 -2.03
CA LEU A 81 6.37 -9.35 -1.83
C LEU A 81 7.40 -8.32 -2.29
N TRP A 82 8.36 -7.99 -1.43
CA TRP A 82 9.49 -7.15 -1.82
C TRP A 82 10.79 -7.78 -1.36
N ASP A 83 11.76 -7.76 -2.27
CA ASP A 83 13.15 -8.07 -2.01
C ASP A 83 13.97 -6.77 -2.00
N THR A 84 15.04 -6.76 -1.21
CA THR A 84 16.11 -5.78 -1.44
C THR A 84 16.98 -6.31 -2.57
N GLN A 85 16.91 -5.70 -3.76
CA GLN A 85 17.92 -5.95 -4.79
C GLN A 85 19.29 -5.53 -4.24
N VAL A 86 20.18 -6.52 -4.10
CA VAL A 86 21.59 -6.34 -3.73
C VAL A 86 22.40 -5.93 -4.95
#